data_AF-A0A7W8NPD9-F1
#
_entry.id   AF-A0A7W8NPD9-F1
#
_cell.length_a   1.000
_cell.length_b   1.000
_cell.length_c   1.000
_cell.angle_alpha   90.00
_cell.angle_beta   90.00
_cell.angle_gamma   90.00
#
_symmetry.space_group_name_H-M   'P 1'
#
loop_
_entity.id
_entity.type
_entity.pdbx_description
1 polymer ?
#
loop_
_entity_poly.entity_id
_entity_poly.type
_entity_poly.pdbx_seq_one_letter_code
_entity_poly.pdbx_strand_id
1 'polypeptide(L)' 'MSRHLDLRRRNALWQRLRTEVPGSPAFEDAARELSELTGWPRARVLAGLGLTGPDAAPAPEPS' A
#
# COMPACT_ATOMS: atom_id res chain seq x y z
N MET A 1 5.97 19.54 -16.23
CA MET A 1 7.12 18.88 -15.57
C MET A 1 6.57 17.90 -14.52
N SER A 2 6.24 16.63 -14.83
CA SER A 2 5.57 15.81 -13.79
C SER A 2 5.82 14.30 -13.82
N ARG A 3 5.92 13.64 -14.98
CA ARG A 3 5.93 12.15 -15.04
C ARG A 3 7.02 11.44 -14.23
N HIS A 4 8.19 12.05 -14.02
CA HIS A 4 9.31 11.39 -13.32
C HIS A 4 9.24 11.51 -11.79
N LEU A 5 8.62 12.57 -11.26
CA LEU A 5 8.42 12.75 -9.82
C LEU A 5 7.38 11.75 -9.29
N ASP A 6 6.34 11.51 -10.08
CA ASP A 6 5.31 10.51 -9.78
C ASP A 6 5.90 9.10 -9.66
N LEU A 7 6.87 8.75 -10.51
CA LEU A 7 7.54 7.45 -10.45
C LEU A 7 8.36 7.27 -9.16
N ARG A 8 9.08 8.30 -8.71
CA ARG A 8 9.86 8.24 -7.46
C ARG A 8 8.96 8.10 -6.25
N ARG A 9 7.89 8.90 -6.16
CA ARG A 9 6.93 8.84 -5.05
C ARG A 9 6.20 7.49 -5.02
N ARG A 10 5.74 7.01 -6.18
CA ARG A 10 5.10 5.70 -6.30
C ARG A 10 6.05 4.57 -5.88
N ASN A 11 7.31 4.60 -6.32
CA ASN A 11 8.29 3.58 -5.93
C ASN A 11 8.59 3.60 -4.43
N ALA A 12 8.70 4.78 -3.82
CA ALA A 12 8.90 4.91 -2.37
C ALA A 12 7.71 4.35 -1.58
N LEU A 13 6.48 4.63 -2.01
CA LEU A 13 5.27 4.05 -1.41
C LEU A 13 5.23 2.52 -1.55
N TRP A 14 5.59 2.01 -2.72
CA TRP A 14 5.72 0.58 -2.95
C TRP A 14 6.79 -0.09 -2.10
N GLN A 15 7.88 0.61 -1.76
CA GLN A 15 8.90 0.10 -0.85
C GLN A 15 8.37 0.06 0.58
N ARG A 16 7.74 1.13 1.06
CA ARG A 16 7.11 1.18 2.39
C ARG A 16 6.10 0.06 2.58
N LEU A 17 5.21 -0.15 1.61
CA LEU A 17 4.21 -1.22 1.67
C LEU A 17 4.82 -2.64 1.78
N ARG A 18 6.04 -2.86 1.29
CA ARG A 18 6.72 -4.16 1.40
C ARG A 18 7.46 -4.34 2.71
N THR A 19 7.77 -3.25 3.43
CA THR A 19 8.49 -3.29 4.71
C THR A 19 7.54 -3.23 5.90
N GLU A 20 6.38 -2.60 5.73
CA GLU A 20 5.37 -2.48 6.78
C GLU A 20 4.55 -3.76 6.92
N VAL A 21 4.05 -4.02 8.13
CA VAL A 21 3.13 -5.12 8.41
C VAL A 21 1.76 -4.81 7.79
N PRO A 22 1.19 -5.71 6.96
CA PRO A 22 -0.17 -5.54 6.44
C PRO A 22 -1.19 -5.24 7.54
N GLY A 23 -1.99 -4.21 7.34
CA GLY A 23 -2.99 -3.75 8.32
C GLY A 23 -2.45 -2.87 9.45
N SER A 24 -1.14 -2.60 9.52
CA SER A 24 -0.62 -1.58 10.44
C SER A 24 -1.07 -0.17 10.01
N PRO A 25 -1.14 0.81 10.93
CA PRO A 25 -1.48 2.19 10.55
C PRO A 25 -0.55 2.76 9.47
N ALA A 26 0.76 2.46 9.56
CA ALA A 26 1.75 2.90 8.58
C ALA A 26 1.56 2.25 7.21
N PHE A 27 1.12 0.98 7.17
CA PHE A 27 0.77 0.28 5.95
C PHE A 27 -0.48 0.89 5.30
N GLU A 28 -1.54 1.10 6.08
CA GLU A 28 -2.80 1.65 5.56
C GLU A 28 -2.64 3.08 5.04
N ASP A 29 -1.83 3.90 5.72
CA ASP A 29 -1.49 5.25 5.24
C ASP A 29 -0.73 5.21 3.91
N ALA A 30 0.26 4.34 3.77
CA ALA A 30 1.01 4.20 2.51
C ALA A 30 0.11 3.64 1.39
N ALA A 31 -0.81 2.73 1.70
CA ALA A 31 -1.75 2.16 0.72
C ALA A 31 -2.75 3.20 0.24
N ARG A 32 -3.25 4.05 1.15
CA ARG A 32 -4.13 5.18 0.83
C ARG A 32 -3.41 6.21 -0.03
N GLU A 33 -2.20 6.62 0.34
CA GLU A 33 -1.43 7.60 -0.44
C GLU A 33 -1.10 7.07 -1.85
N LEU A 34 -0.78 5.78 -1.97
CA LEU A 34 -0.57 5.15 -3.29
C LEU A 34 -1.86 5.08 -4.11
N SER A 35 -2.99 4.83 -3.47
CA SER A 35 -4.31 4.81 -4.12
C SER A 35 -4.68 6.20 -4.65
N GLU A 36 -4.49 7.24 -3.86
CA GLU A 36 -4.70 8.65 -4.26
C GLU A 36 -3.79 9.04 -5.43
N LEU A 37 -2.52 8.62 -5.40
CA LEU A 37 -1.53 8.93 -6.44
C LEU A 37 -1.82 8.23 -7.77
N THR A 38 -2.36 7.01 -7.74
CA THR A 38 -2.53 6.16 -8.94
C THR A 38 -3.97 6.04 -9.43
N GLY A 39 -4.95 6.44 -8.61
CA GLY A 39 -6.37 6.16 -8.82
C GLY A 39 -6.73 4.68 -8.67
N TRP A 40 -5.84 3.85 -8.11
CA TRP A 40 -6.12 2.42 -7.92
C TRP A 40 -6.90 2.19 -6.62
N PRO A 41 -7.88 1.28 -6.61
CA PRO A 41 -8.54 0.89 -5.38
C PRO A 41 -7.58 0.09 -4.50
N ARG A 42 -7.77 0.16 -3.17
CA ARG A 42 -6.95 -0.57 -2.18
C ARG A 42 -6.78 -2.05 -2.54
N ALA A 43 -7.84 -2.72 -2.98
CA ALA A 43 -7.78 -4.13 -3.40
C ALA A 43 -6.74 -4.39 -4.50
N ARG A 44 -6.56 -3.45 -5.44
CA ARG A 44 -5.56 -3.54 -6.51
C ARG A 44 -4.15 -3.29 -5.99
N VAL A 45 -3.99 -2.39 -5.04
CA VAL A 45 -2.71 -2.16 -4.34
C VAL A 45 -2.28 -3.43 -3.60
N LEU A 46 -3.19 -4.04 -2.84
CA LEU A 46 -2.93 -5.29 -2.13
C LEU A 46 -2.59 -6.45 -3.07
N ALA A 47 -3.34 -6.59 -4.18
CA ALA A 47 -3.03 -7.59 -5.19
C ALA A 47 -1.61 -7.41 -5.77
N GLY A 48 -1.13 -6.16 -5.90
CA GLY A 48 0.23 -5.85 -6.32
C GLY A 48 1.32 -6.24 -5.30
N LEU A 49 0.95 -6.48 -4.05
CA LEU A 49 1.82 -7.01 -2.99
C LEU A 49 1.74 -8.55 -2.87
N GLY A 50 0.87 -9.20 -3.64
CA GLY A 50 0.54 -10.63 -3.45
C GLY A 50 -0.39 -10.90 -2.26
N LEU A 51 -0.94 -9.85 -1.64
CA LEU A 51 -1.86 -9.92 -0.51
C LEU A 51 -3.29 -10.11 -1.04
N THR A 52 -3.58 -11.29 -1.56
CA THR A 52 -4.93 -11.66 -2.03
C THR A 52 -5.55 -12.66 -1.07
N GLY A 53 -6.66 -12.30 -0.42
CA GLY A 53 -7.40 -13.19 0.50
C GLY A 53 -7.24 -12.83 1.98
N PRO A 54 -7.22 -13.80 2.91
CA PRO A 54 -7.25 -13.55 4.36
C PRO A 54 -6.05 -12.78 4.91
N ASP A 55 -4.95 -12.72 4.14
CA ASP A 55 -3.75 -11.91 4.45
C ASP A 55 -4.00 -10.38 4.30
N ALA A 56 -5.12 -10.00 3.67
CA ALA A 56 -5.57 -8.62 3.60
C ALA A 56 -6.38 -8.17 4.84
N ALA A 57 -6.72 -9.11 5.74
CA ALA A 57 -7.39 -8.79 6.98
C ALA A 57 -6.41 -8.03 7.90
N PRO A 58 -6.87 -6.96 8.57
CA PRO A 58 -6.03 -6.28 9.56
C PRO A 58 -5.54 -7.30 10.59
N ALA A 59 -4.26 -7.23 10.96
CA ALA A 59 -3.66 -8.12 11.93
C ALA A 59 -4.56 -8.20 13.19
N PRO A 60 -4.81 -9.41 13.73
CA PRO A 60 -5.67 -9.53 14.90
C PRO A 60 -5.05 -8.74 16.06
N GLU A 61 -5.83 -7.83 16.62
CA GLU A 61 -5.44 -7.07 17.82
C GLU A 61 -5.10 -8.08 18.93
N PRO A 62 -3.90 -8.03 19.54
CA PRO A 62 -3.63 -8.88 20.68
C PRO A 62 -4.56 -8.45 21.82
N SER A 63 -5.41 -9.39 22.27
CA SER A 63 -6.26 -9.24 23.46
C SER A 63 -5.45 -9.09 24.74
#